data_AF-A0A7L0QRS5-F1
#
_entry.id   AF-A0A7L0QRS5-F1
#
_cell.length_a   1.000
_cell.length_b   1.000
_cell.length_c   1.000
_cell.angle_alpha   90.00
_cell.angle_beta   90.00
_cell.angle_gamma   90.00
#
_symmetry.space_group_name_H-M   'P 1'
#
loop_
_entity.id
_entity.type
_entity.pdbx_description
1 polymer ?
#
loop_
_entity_poly.entity_id
_entity_poly.type
_entity_poly.pdbx_seq_one_letter_code
_entity_poly.pdbx_strand_id
1 'polypeptide(L)'
;LTGAQDGSVRMFEWTRPQQLVCFQQAGNARVTRMYFNAQGNKCGVADGEGFLSIWQVNQTTSNPKPYLSWQCHSKTTSDFAFITSSSLVATSGQSNDNRNVCLWDTLVSSSNNLIHAFTCHDHGATVLQYAPKHQLLISGGRKGYICIFDIRQRQILFTFQAHESAVKALALDPSEDYFVTGSAE
;
A
#
# COMPACT_ATOMS: atom_id res chain seq x y z
N LEU A 1 -12.53 -7.58 4.30
CA LEU A 1 -11.28 -8.11 4.90
C LEU A 1 -11.10 -7.45 6.26
N THR A 2 -10.61 -8.18 7.25
CA THR A 2 -10.13 -7.63 8.53
C THR A 2 -8.69 -8.06 8.73
N GLY A 3 -7.82 -7.15 9.16
CA GLY A 3 -6.42 -7.42 9.49
C GLY A 3 -6.20 -7.18 10.97
N ALA A 4 -5.29 -7.95 11.57
CA ALA A 4 -5.05 -7.92 13.01
C ALA A 4 -3.57 -7.70 13.35
N GLN A 5 -3.34 -7.41 14.63
CA GLN A 5 -2.00 -7.17 15.20
C GLN A 5 -1.11 -8.42 15.18
N ASP A 6 -1.72 -9.61 15.16
CA ASP A 6 -1.05 -10.92 15.07
C ASP A 6 -0.78 -11.36 13.61
N GLY A 7 -0.99 -10.47 12.65
CA GLY A 7 -0.83 -10.74 11.22
C GLY A 7 -1.98 -11.52 10.58
N SER A 8 -3.01 -11.90 11.34
CA SER A 8 -4.14 -12.63 10.79
C SER A 8 -5.00 -11.73 9.89
N VAL A 9 -5.34 -12.25 8.71
CA VAL A 9 -6.27 -11.64 7.77
C VAL A 9 -7.47 -12.56 7.60
N ARG A 10 -8.66 -12.02 7.83
CA ARG A 10 -9.94 -12.74 7.67
C ARG A 10 -10.75 -12.13 6.54
N MET A 11 -11.32 -12.99 5.72
CA MET A 11 -12.20 -12.60 4.61
C MET A 11 -13.64 -13.00 4.91
N PHE A 12 -14.57 -12.17 4.46
CA PHE A 12 -16.01 -12.31 4.69
C PHE A 12 -16.73 -11.99 3.38
N GLU A 13 -17.88 -12.62 3.17
CA GLU A 13 -18.83 -12.28 2.11
C GLU A 13 -20.12 -11.74 2.74
N TRP A 14 -20.84 -10.88 2.01
CA TRP A 14 -22.03 -10.20 2.54
C TRP A 14 -23.15 -11.15 2.95
N THR A 15 -23.30 -12.26 2.25
CA THR A 15 -24.38 -13.23 2.44
C THR A 15 -24.12 -14.21 3.57
N ARG A 16 -22.90 -14.23 4.14
CA ARG A 16 -22.51 -15.19 5.17
C ARG A 16 -21.86 -14.47 6.35
N PRO A 17 -22.44 -14.57 7.56
CA PRO A 17 -21.92 -13.88 8.74
C PRO A 17 -20.65 -14.53 9.32
N GLN A 18 -20.18 -15.64 8.76
CA GLN A 18 -18.97 -16.35 9.19
C GLN A 18 -17.79 -15.99 8.29
N GLN A 19 -16.58 -16.04 8.85
CA GLN A 19 -15.37 -15.90 8.05
C GLN A 19 -15.31 -17.00 6.98
N LEU A 20 -14.92 -16.61 5.76
CA LEU A 20 -14.69 -17.52 4.65
C LEU A 20 -13.33 -18.18 4.74
N VAL A 21 -12.28 -17.38 4.95
CA VAL A 21 -10.90 -17.85 5.06
C VAL A 21 -10.14 -16.97 6.03
N CYS A 22 -9.18 -17.59 6.72
CA CYS A 22 -8.19 -16.92 7.56
C CYS A 22 -6.81 -17.31 7.03
N PHE A 23 -5.98 -16.32 6.74
CA PHE A 23 -4.61 -16.53 6.26
C PHE A 23 -3.67 -15.50 6.90
N GLN A 24 -2.38 -15.78 6.81
CA GLN A 24 -1.33 -14.98 7.44
C GLN A 24 -0.17 -14.78 6.49
N GLN A 25 0.47 -13.63 6.63
CA GLN A 25 1.78 -13.38 6.05
C GLN A 25 2.86 -14.10 6.86
N ALA A 26 3.96 -14.45 6.21
CA ALA A 26 5.11 -15.02 6.91
C ALA A 26 5.62 -14.03 7.98
N GLY A 27 5.91 -14.53 9.17
CA GLY A 27 6.48 -13.73 10.27
C GLY A 27 5.46 -13.13 11.25
N ASN A 28 4.15 -13.31 11.05
CA ASN A 28 3.09 -12.88 11.98
C ASN A 28 3.15 -11.39 12.37
N ALA A 29 3.68 -10.56 11.45
CA ALA A 29 3.76 -9.13 11.62
C ALA A 29 2.37 -8.49 11.59
N ARG A 30 2.16 -7.41 12.36
CA ARG A 30 0.89 -6.68 12.36
C ARG A 30 0.50 -6.25 10.94
N VAL A 31 -0.77 -6.42 10.59
CA VAL A 31 -1.30 -5.90 9.32
C VAL A 31 -1.42 -4.39 9.41
N THR A 32 -0.76 -3.66 8.51
CA THR A 32 -0.83 -2.19 8.44
C THR A 32 -1.89 -1.75 7.45
N ARG A 33 -2.02 -2.46 6.33
CA ARG A 33 -2.99 -2.11 5.28
C ARG A 33 -3.42 -3.32 4.47
N MET A 34 -4.66 -3.28 3.97
CA MET A 34 -5.20 -4.29 3.07
C MET A 34 -6.07 -3.64 2.00
N TYR A 35 -6.03 -4.18 0.79
CA TYR A 35 -6.95 -3.80 -0.29
C TYR A 35 -7.22 -4.99 -1.21
N PHE A 36 -8.40 -4.97 -1.83
CA PHE A 36 -8.59 -5.68 -3.09
C PHE A 36 -8.07 -4.83 -4.24
N ASN A 37 -7.63 -5.46 -5.33
CA ASN A 37 -7.48 -4.74 -6.59
C ASN A 37 -8.85 -4.39 -7.20
N ALA A 38 -8.85 -3.54 -8.22
CA ALA A 38 -10.08 -3.08 -8.88
C ALA A 38 -10.94 -4.22 -9.44
N GLN A 39 -10.32 -5.34 -9.88
CA GLN A 39 -11.04 -6.50 -10.40
C GLN A 39 -11.56 -7.45 -9.30
N GLY A 40 -11.18 -7.25 -8.04
CA GLY A 40 -11.56 -8.09 -6.90
C GLY A 40 -10.94 -9.49 -6.90
N ASN A 41 -10.07 -9.82 -7.86
CA ASN A 41 -9.46 -11.14 -7.98
C ASN A 41 -8.11 -11.27 -7.26
N LYS A 42 -7.57 -10.16 -6.73
CA LYS A 42 -6.37 -10.15 -5.88
C LYS A 42 -6.64 -9.35 -4.62
N CYS A 43 -6.04 -9.76 -3.51
CA CYS A 43 -5.93 -8.93 -2.32
C CYS A 43 -4.47 -8.79 -1.90
N GLY A 44 -4.09 -7.58 -1.51
CA GLY A 44 -2.78 -7.27 -0.97
C GLY A 44 -2.85 -7.02 0.53
N VAL A 45 -1.77 -7.34 1.24
CA VAL A 45 -1.60 -7.11 2.67
C VAL A 45 -0.19 -6.55 2.88
N ALA A 46 -0.10 -5.37 3.46
CA ALA A 46 1.14 -4.79 3.93
C ALA A 46 1.27 -5.00 5.44
N ASP A 47 2.51 -5.08 5.92
CA ASP A 47 2.78 -5.35 7.33
C ASP A 47 3.81 -4.43 8.01
N GLY A 48 3.86 -4.61 9.33
CA GLY A 48 4.73 -3.87 10.23
C GLY A 48 6.23 -4.14 10.08
N GLU A 49 6.62 -5.21 9.39
CA GLU A 49 8.02 -5.63 9.18
C GLU A 49 8.53 -5.26 7.78
N GLY A 50 7.72 -4.51 7.03
CA GLY A 50 8.15 -3.94 5.76
C GLY A 50 7.85 -4.81 4.55
N PHE A 51 7.01 -5.84 4.71
CA PHE A 51 6.62 -6.67 3.59
C PHE A 51 5.27 -6.25 3.00
N LEU A 52 5.10 -6.58 1.73
CA LEU A 52 3.83 -6.63 1.02
C LEU A 52 3.66 -8.05 0.48
N SER A 53 2.51 -8.66 0.77
CA SER A 53 2.11 -9.94 0.20
C SER A 53 0.81 -9.80 -0.60
N ILE A 54 0.67 -10.55 -1.69
CA ILE A 54 -0.49 -10.51 -2.58
C ILE A 54 -1.02 -11.93 -2.77
N TRP A 55 -2.31 -12.13 -2.54
CA TRP A 55 -3.02 -13.39 -2.75
C TRP A 55 -3.97 -13.27 -3.94
N GLN A 56 -4.21 -14.40 -4.61
CA GLN A 56 -5.36 -14.52 -5.49
C GLN A 56 -6.61 -14.85 -4.66
N VAL A 57 -7.70 -14.21 -5.03
CA VAL A 57 -9.02 -14.40 -4.40
C VAL A 57 -9.76 -15.52 -5.14
N ASN A 58 -10.66 -16.22 -4.46
CA ASN A 58 -11.44 -17.36 -4.98
C ASN A 58 -10.63 -18.61 -5.32
N GLN A 59 -9.43 -18.77 -4.73
CA GLN A 59 -8.77 -20.07 -4.73
C GLN A 59 -9.53 -21.03 -3.81
N THR A 60 -9.81 -22.23 -4.29
CA THR A 60 -10.52 -23.29 -3.54
C THR A 60 -9.64 -24.00 -2.50
N THR A 61 -8.45 -23.46 -2.23
CA THR A 61 -7.48 -24.07 -1.32
C THR A 61 -7.78 -23.68 0.12
N SER A 62 -7.65 -24.64 1.05
CA SER A 62 -7.94 -24.41 2.47
C SER A 62 -6.88 -23.55 3.19
N ASN A 63 -5.71 -23.36 2.58
CA ASN A 63 -4.62 -22.56 3.13
C ASN A 63 -3.93 -21.76 2.01
N PRO A 64 -4.48 -20.61 1.61
CA PRO A 64 -3.99 -19.85 0.48
C PRO A 64 -2.62 -19.25 0.80
N LYS A 65 -1.61 -19.63 0.01
CA LYS A 65 -0.29 -19.00 0.05
C LYS A 65 -0.30 -17.73 -0.79
N PRO A 66 0.48 -16.70 -0.42
CA PRO A 66 0.61 -15.53 -1.25
C PRO A 66 1.23 -15.91 -2.60
N TYR A 67 0.68 -15.34 -3.67
CA TYR A 67 1.24 -15.41 -5.02
C TYR A 67 2.54 -14.60 -5.13
N LEU A 68 2.63 -13.49 -4.39
CA LEU A 68 3.84 -12.67 -4.28
C LEU A 68 4.05 -12.25 -2.82
N SER A 69 5.31 -12.20 -2.40
CA SER A 69 5.70 -11.63 -1.11
C SER A 69 7.05 -10.94 -1.26
N TRP A 70 7.10 -9.64 -0.95
CA TRP A 70 8.28 -8.80 -1.14
C TRP A 70 8.57 -8.01 0.12
N GLN A 71 9.85 -7.88 0.47
CA GLN A 71 10.28 -6.89 1.44
C GLN A 71 10.41 -5.53 0.75
N CYS A 72 9.35 -4.73 0.80
CA CYS A 72 9.28 -3.44 0.14
C CYS A 72 10.07 -2.36 0.89
N HIS A 73 10.05 -2.42 2.21
CA HIS A 73 10.74 -1.48 3.08
C HIS A 73 11.50 -2.24 4.18
N SER A 74 12.59 -1.65 4.70
CA SER A 74 13.43 -2.36 5.68
C SER A 74 12.93 -2.22 7.13
N LYS A 75 11.89 -1.41 7.37
CA LYS A 75 11.25 -1.28 8.69
C LYS A 75 9.76 -1.57 8.62
N THR A 76 8.98 -0.75 7.90
CA THR A 76 7.52 -0.90 7.84
C THR A 76 6.99 -0.49 6.48
N THR A 77 6.00 -1.23 5.98
CA THR A 77 5.18 -0.83 4.84
C THR A 77 3.88 -0.30 5.43
N SER A 78 3.67 1.01 5.38
CA SER A 78 2.53 1.67 6.04
C SER A 78 1.25 1.64 5.19
N ASP A 79 1.38 1.75 3.87
CA ASP A 79 0.26 1.73 2.92
C ASP A 79 0.78 1.25 1.55
N PHE A 80 -0.14 0.92 0.64
CA PHE A 80 0.18 0.55 -0.73
C PHE A 80 -1.02 0.80 -1.65
N ALA A 81 -0.79 0.88 -2.95
CA ALA A 81 -1.84 0.98 -3.95
C ALA A 81 -1.57 0.04 -5.13
N PHE A 82 -2.60 -0.69 -5.56
CA PHE A 82 -2.59 -1.31 -6.88
C PHE A 82 -2.74 -0.21 -7.94
N ILE A 83 -1.85 -0.21 -8.92
CA ILE A 83 -1.88 0.75 -10.03
C ILE A 83 -2.41 0.03 -11.28
N THR A 84 -3.32 0.70 -12.00
CA THR A 84 -3.96 0.25 -13.25
C THR A 84 -4.52 -1.18 -13.17
N SER A 85 -3.85 -2.17 -13.79
CA SER A 85 -4.24 -3.58 -13.87
C SER A 85 -3.60 -4.45 -12.79
N SER A 86 -3.07 -3.84 -11.73
CA SER A 86 -2.24 -4.50 -10.72
C SER A 86 -0.94 -5.10 -11.28
N SER A 87 -0.52 -4.68 -12.49
CA SER A 87 0.82 -4.97 -13.01
C SER A 87 1.87 -4.14 -12.26
N LEU A 88 1.47 -2.97 -11.75
CA LEU A 88 2.25 -2.09 -10.91
C LEU A 88 1.65 -2.02 -9.50
N VAL A 89 2.53 -1.90 -8.52
CA VAL A 89 2.16 -1.58 -7.14
C VAL A 89 3.04 -0.43 -6.66
N ALA A 90 2.44 0.51 -5.93
CA ALA A 90 3.19 1.49 -5.17
C ALA A 90 3.07 1.20 -3.68
N THR A 91 4.15 1.39 -2.93
CA THR A 91 4.18 1.22 -1.48
C THR A 91 4.68 2.48 -0.81
N SER A 92 4.16 2.79 0.37
CA SER A 92 4.71 3.79 1.28
C SER A 92 5.19 3.14 2.57
N GLY A 93 6.27 3.63 3.13
CA GLY A 93 6.83 3.07 4.35
C GLY A 93 8.08 3.78 4.84
N GLN A 94 8.88 3.03 5.59
CA GLN A 94 10.14 3.50 6.15
C GLN A 94 11.24 2.45 5.97
N SER A 95 12.39 2.89 5.47
CA SER A 95 13.59 2.08 5.30
C SER A 95 14.82 2.75 5.94
N ASN A 96 15.88 1.98 6.16
CA ASN A 96 17.17 2.46 6.65
C ASN A 96 17.94 3.26 5.60
N ASP A 97 17.66 3.02 4.31
CA ASP A 97 18.24 3.74 3.16
C ASP A 97 17.39 4.94 2.71
N ASN A 98 16.53 5.44 3.61
CA ASN A 98 15.63 6.57 3.40
C ASN A 98 14.55 6.40 2.32
N ARG A 99 14.47 5.25 1.63
CA ARG A 99 13.37 4.97 0.70
C ARG A 99 12.05 4.90 1.44
N ASN A 100 11.08 5.70 1.00
CA ASN A 100 9.79 5.83 1.69
C ASN A 100 8.59 5.73 0.76
N VAL A 101 8.74 5.93 -0.55
CA VAL A 101 7.73 5.55 -1.55
C VAL A 101 8.41 4.76 -2.65
N CYS A 102 7.92 3.57 -2.98
CA CYS A 102 8.53 2.69 -3.97
C CYS A 102 7.50 2.25 -5.02
N LEU A 103 7.95 2.10 -6.28
CA LEU A 103 7.18 1.54 -7.38
C LEU A 103 7.72 0.16 -7.75
N TRP A 104 6.82 -0.80 -7.91
CA TRP A 104 7.14 -2.20 -8.13
C TRP A 104 6.41 -2.75 -9.35
N ASP A 105 7.10 -3.55 -10.16
CA ASP A 105 6.52 -4.35 -11.23
C ASP A 105 6.23 -5.77 -10.72
N THR A 106 4.98 -6.20 -10.84
CA THR A 106 4.52 -7.54 -10.42
C THR A 106 4.71 -8.62 -11.48
N LEU A 107 5.08 -8.24 -12.70
CA LEU A 107 5.22 -9.15 -13.84
C LEU A 107 6.65 -9.64 -14.03
N VAL A 108 7.62 -9.03 -13.36
CA VAL A 108 9.04 -9.38 -13.44
C VAL A 108 9.48 -10.19 -12.22
N SER A 109 10.65 -10.84 -12.34
CA SER A 109 11.28 -11.58 -11.23
C SER A 109 11.45 -10.70 -9.99
N SER A 110 11.30 -11.30 -8.81
CA SER A 110 11.49 -10.65 -7.52
C SER A 110 12.86 -9.99 -7.33
N SER A 111 13.88 -10.41 -8.09
CA SER A 111 15.21 -9.81 -8.09
C SER A 111 15.30 -8.45 -8.79
N ASN A 112 14.33 -8.10 -9.64
CA ASN A 112 14.35 -6.88 -10.44
C ASN A 112 12.97 -6.19 -10.51
N ASN A 113 12.19 -6.35 -9.45
CA ASN A 113 10.82 -5.82 -9.37
C ASN A 113 10.75 -4.35 -8.97
N LEU A 114 11.78 -3.79 -8.32
CA LEU A 114 11.81 -2.38 -7.96
C LEU A 114 12.08 -1.51 -9.19
N ILE A 115 11.09 -0.72 -9.60
CA ILE A 115 11.20 0.21 -10.74
C ILE A 115 11.85 1.52 -10.31
N HIS A 116 11.40 2.05 -9.16
CA HIS A 116 11.84 3.34 -8.66
C HIS A 116 11.60 3.46 -7.16
N ALA A 117 12.43 4.25 -6.49
CA ALA A 117 12.25 4.57 -5.08
C ALA A 117 12.48 6.06 -4.85
N PHE A 118 11.56 6.68 -4.14
CA PHE A 118 11.60 8.08 -3.77
C PHE A 118 12.03 8.23 -2.30
N THR A 119 12.80 9.28 -2.06
CA THR A 119 13.21 9.77 -0.74
C THR A 119 12.55 11.13 -0.52
N CYS A 120 11.26 11.13 -0.18
CA CYS A 120 10.45 12.36 -0.14
C CYS A 120 9.96 12.76 1.27
N HIS A 121 10.05 11.85 2.24
CA HIS A 121 9.67 12.09 3.63
C HIS A 121 10.77 11.63 4.60
N ASP A 122 11.42 12.56 5.29
CA ASP A 122 12.59 12.31 6.16
C ASP A 122 12.38 11.24 7.25
N HIS A 123 11.13 10.98 7.63
CA HIS A 123 10.79 10.00 8.67
C HIS A 123 9.85 8.88 8.18
N GLY A 124 9.84 8.66 6.86
CA GLY A 124 8.97 7.69 6.22
C GLY A 124 7.61 8.27 5.84
N ALA A 125 7.00 7.62 4.85
CA ALA A 125 5.66 7.91 4.38
C ALA A 125 4.66 7.03 5.12
N THR A 126 3.58 7.63 5.60
CA THR A 126 2.56 6.99 6.44
C THR A 126 1.31 6.59 5.67
N VAL A 127 1.04 7.25 4.55
CA VAL A 127 -0.12 6.99 3.69
C VAL A 127 0.24 7.14 2.22
N LEU A 128 -0.50 6.44 1.36
CA LEU A 128 -0.35 6.49 -0.09
C LEU A 128 -1.71 6.31 -0.76
N GLN A 129 -1.97 7.09 -1.81
CA GLN A 129 -3.17 6.97 -2.62
C GLN A 129 -2.82 7.10 -4.11
N TYR A 130 -3.44 6.28 -4.94
CA TYR A 130 -3.36 6.39 -6.40
C TYR A 130 -4.59 7.11 -6.95
N ALA A 131 -4.35 8.11 -7.80
CA ALA A 131 -5.34 8.88 -8.56
C ALA A 131 -5.32 8.43 -10.03
N PRO A 132 -6.14 7.43 -10.42
CA PRO A 132 -6.07 6.82 -11.75
C PRO A 132 -6.43 7.75 -12.92
N LYS A 133 -7.31 8.73 -12.75
CA LYS A 133 -7.63 9.65 -13.87
C LYS A 133 -6.45 10.53 -14.23
N HIS A 134 -5.70 10.96 -13.23
CA HIS A 134 -4.54 11.83 -13.40
C HIS A 134 -3.22 11.06 -13.55
N GLN A 135 -3.22 9.76 -13.30
CA GLN A 135 -2.02 8.91 -13.25
C GLN A 135 -1.00 9.42 -12.20
N LEU A 136 -1.50 9.90 -11.07
CA LEU A 136 -0.70 10.45 -9.98
C LEU A 136 -0.70 9.54 -8.76
N LEU A 137 0.40 9.58 -8.00
CA LEU A 137 0.41 9.13 -6.61
C LEU A 137 0.41 10.33 -5.70
N ILE A 138 -0.21 10.16 -4.53
CA ILE A 138 -0.15 11.14 -3.44
C ILE A 138 0.31 10.38 -2.19
N SER A 139 1.33 10.90 -1.52
CA SER A 139 1.82 10.34 -0.26
C SER A 139 1.84 11.39 0.84
N GLY A 140 1.67 10.95 2.08
CA GLY A 140 1.76 11.78 3.27
C GLY A 140 2.84 11.28 4.21
N GLY A 141 3.56 12.20 4.86
CA GLY A 141 4.66 11.90 5.78
C GLY A 141 4.33 12.10 7.25
N ARG A 142 5.29 11.74 8.12
CA ARG A 142 5.18 11.92 9.58
C ARG A 142 5.22 13.37 10.07
N LYS A 143 5.57 14.32 9.21
CA LYS A 143 5.69 15.75 9.51
C LYS A 143 4.65 16.60 8.76
N GLY A 144 3.57 15.97 8.32
CA GLY A 144 2.45 16.67 7.66
C GLY A 144 2.68 17.08 6.21
N TYR A 145 3.86 16.78 5.67
CA TYR A 145 4.14 16.98 4.25
C TYR A 145 3.35 16.01 3.37
N ILE A 146 2.85 16.54 2.27
CA ILE A 146 2.24 15.83 1.16
C ILE A 146 3.16 15.94 -0.04
N CYS A 147 3.37 14.82 -0.73
CA CYS A 147 4.06 14.78 -2.02
C CYS A 147 3.13 14.20 -3.08
N ILE A 148 3.12 14.82 -4.27
CA ILE A 148 2.38 14.37 -5.44
C ILE A 148 3.38 13.96 -6.52
N PHE A 149 3.19 12.78 -7.12
CA PHE A 149 4.13 12.18 -8.08
C PHE A 149 3.45 11.90 -9.41
N ASP A 150 4.13 12.20 -10.51
CA ASP A 150 3.80 11.62 -11.82
C ASP A 150 4.46 10.24 -11.92
N ILE A 151 3.63 9.19 -12.07
CA ILE A 151 4.10 7.80 -12.09
C ILE A 151 4.88 7.49 -13.36
N ARG A 152 4.51 8.07 -14.50
CA ARG A 152 5.13 7.80 -15.80
C ARG A 152 6.49 8.46 -15.89
N GLN A 153 6.56 9.71 -15.42
CA GLN A 153 7.80 10.49 -15.39
C GLN A 153 8.69 10.11 -14.21
N ARG A 154 8.13 9.43 -13.20
CA ARG A 154 8.82 9.02 -11.96
C ARG A 154 9.44 10.21 -11.25
N GLN A 155 8.66 11.28 -11.11
CA GLN A 155 9.12 12.53 -10.51
C GLN A 155 8.08 13.10 -9.54
N ILE A 156 8.57 13.85 -8.57
CA ILE A 156 7.73 14.64 -7.67
C ILE A 156 7.30 15.90 -8.43
N LEU A 157 6.00 16.14 -8.51
CA LEU A 157 5.42 17.36 -9.07
C LEU A 157 5.29 18.45 -8.01
N PHE A 158 4.79 18.08 -6.83
CA PHE A 158 4.51 19.01 -5.74
C PHE A 158 4.93 18.42 -4.40
N THR A 159 5.45 19.28 -3.54
CA THR A 159 5.67 19.02 -2.12
C THR A 159 5.18 20.22 -1.34
N PHE A 160 4.31 20.00 -0.36
CA PHE A 160 3.80 21.06 0.51
C PHE A 160 3.42 20.51 1.88
N GLN A 161 3.48 21.35 2.90
CA GLN A 161 3.06 21.00 4.26
C GLN A 161 1.55 21.28 4.40
N ALA A 162 0.78 20.24 4.68
CA ALA A 162 -0.68 20.35 4.88
C ALA A 162 -1.09 20.32 6.36
N HIS A 163 -0.21 19.77 7.21
CA HIS A 163 -0.46 19.50 8.64
C HIS A 163 0.84 19.72 9.45
N GLU A 164 0.76 19.86 10.77
CA GLU A 164 1.95 19.94 11.66
C GLU A 164 2.40 18.57 12.21
N SER A 165 1.58 17.54 12.03
CA SER A 165 1.75 16.18 12.53
C SER A 165 1.57 15.15 11.40
N ALA A 166 1.67 13.88 11.77
CA ALA A 166 1.67 12.78 10.81
C ALA A 166 0.34 12.67 10.05
N VAL A 167 0.41 12.68 8.73
CA VAL A 167 -0.75 12.42 7.88
C VAL A 167 -1.19 10.96 8.08
N LYS A 168 -2.41 10.76 8.57
CA LYS A 168 -2.96 9.44 8.91
C LYS A 168 -3.96 8.91 7.90
N ALA A 169 -4.57 9.80 7.13
CA ALA A 169 -5.59 9.43 6.15
C ALA A 169 -5.45 10.28 4.90
N LEU A 170 -5.78 9.67 3.77
CA LEU A 170 -5.91 10.31 2.48
C LEU A 170 -7.10 9.69 1.77
N ALA A 171 -7.94 10.52 1.15
CA ALA A 171 -9.01 10.05 0.29
C ALA A 171 -9.13 10.95 -0.95
N LEU A 172 -9.51 10.34 -2.07
CA LEU A 172 -9.89 11.03 -3.29
C LEU A 172 -11.41 11.08 -3.37
N ASP A 173 -11.94 12.16 -3.94
CA ASP A 173 -13.33 12.15 -4.35
C ASP A 173 -13.51 11.25 -5.61
N PRO A 174 -14.72 10.75 -5.90
CA PRO A 174 -14.94 9.86 -7.05
C PRO A 174 -14.70 10.50 -8.43
N SER A 175 -14.84 11.83 -8.57
CA SER A 175 -14.48 12.53 -9.80
C SER A 175 -12.97 12.81 -9.91
N GLU A 176 -12.21 12.70 -8.81
CA GLU A 176 -10.78 13.07 -8.68
C GLU A 176 -10.52 14.55 -8.96
N ASP A 177 -11.49 15.41 -8.69
CA ASP A 177 -11.31 16.87 -8.74
C ASP A 177 -10.63 17.39 -7.45
N TYR A 178 -10.73 16.63 -6.36
CA TYR A 178 -10.26 16.96 -5.02
C TYR A 178 -9.66 15.75 -4.30
N PHE A 179 -8.79 16.03 -3.34
CA PHE A 179 -8.37 15.05 -2.34
C PHE A 179 -8.41 15.69 -0.96
N VAL A 180 -8.61 14.85 0.05
CA VAL A 180 -8.62 15.27 1.45
C VAL A 180 -7.54 14.53 2.21
N THR A 181 -6.98 15.20 3.21
CA THR A 181 -5.94 14.65 4.07
C THR A 181 -6.34 14.85 5.53
N GLY A 182 -6.06 13.86 6.36
CA GLY A 182 -6.36 13.90 7.79
C GLY A 182 -5.11 13.62 8.62
N SER A 183 -4.90 14.41 9.67
CA SER A 183 -3.83 14.27 10.66
C SER A 183 -4.41 13.92 12.03
N ALA A 184 -3.54 13.64 12.99
CA ALA A 184 -3.91 13.36 14.38
C ALA A 184 -4.05 14.61 15.26
N GLU A 185 -3.89 15.80 14.67
CA GLU A 185 -4.06 17.11 15.32
C GLU A 185 -5.53 17.45 15.61
#